data_AF-A0A848YP12-F1
#
_entry.id   AF-A0A848YP12-F1
#
_cell.length_a   1.000
_cell.length_b   1.000
_cell.length_c   1.000
_cell.angle_alpha   90.00
_cell.angle_beta   90.00
_cell.angle_gamma   90.00
#
_symmetry.space_group_name_H-M   'P 1'
#
loop_
_entity.id
_entity.type
_entity.pdbx_description
1 polymer ?
#
loop_
_entity_poly.entity_id
_entity_poly.type
_entity_poly.pdbx_seq_one_letter_code
_entity_poly.pdbx_strand_id
1 'polypeptide(L)'
;MSMQIAMLRTAADSSDGADWMRRLGEQGYYLRIDESVEPEMFHYATISQGEVDILRQVEDVIRKGRVSALEAGKMIFSDGEVSVPAETLFIDCTASAVPFEARQRSGPLFRADEIVLQPLHVPVVTFSAAMTAYIEAHFDDDNDKNLIASPGPLTDTPATFPYAQMISMMNRGAWSQKPEIMAFLARSRLDNGGPVVASLMAEGSPKLAVLEEFREAAQKHMPDLIRLGMQAKAIHEAG
;
A
#
# COMPACT_ATOMS: atom_id res chain seq x y z
N MET A 1 -11.66 -2.93 9.75
CA MET A 1 -10.99 -4.18 9.34
C MET A 1 -11.63 -4.84 8.11
N SER A 2 -12.70 -4.29 7.54
CA SER A 2 -13.36 -4.84 6.33
C SER A 2 -12.40 -5.03 5.16
N MET A 3 -11.58 -4.01 4.86
CA MET A 3 -10.57 -4.08 3.80
C MET A 3 -9.55 -5.21 4.04
N GLN A 4 -9.03 -5.36 5.26
CA GLN A 4 -8.08 -6.43 5.58
C GLN A 4 -8.71 -7.83 5.45
N ILE A 5 -9.97 -7.99 5.85
CA ILE A 5 -10.72 -9.25 5.68
C ILE A 5 -10.91 -9.55 4.20
N ALA A 6 -11.33 -8.56 3.41
CA ALA A 6 -11.53 -8.71 1.97
C ALA A 6 -10.23 -9.05 1.25
N MET A 7 -9.12 -8.40 1.60
CA MET A 7 -7.79 -8.71 1.10
C MET A 7 -7.42 -10.19 1.30
N LEU A 8 -7.62 -10.71 2.53
CA LEU A 8 -7.35 -12.10 2.87
C LEU A 8 -8.25 -13.06 2.08
N ARG A 9 -9.57 -12.86 2.11
CA ARG A 9 -10.51 -13.74 1.40
C ARG A 9 -10.28 -13.74 -0.11
N THR A 10 -10.08 -12.57 -0.71
CA THR A 10 -9.85 -12.43 -2.16
C THR A 10 -8.54 -13.08 -2.59
N ALA A 11 -7.52 -13.15 -1.72
CA ALA A 11 -6.25 -13.80 -2.05
C ALA A 11 -6.41 -15.29 -2.38
N ALA A 12 -7.38 -15.97 -1.76
CA ALA A 12 -7.64 -17.38 -2.00
C ALA A 12 -8.13 -17.66 -3.43
N ASP A 13 -8.93 -16.75 -3.97
CA ASP A 13 -9.56 -16.90 -5.29
C ASP A 13 -8.76 -16.22 -6.42
N SER A 14 -7.60 -15.65 -6.12
CA SER A 14 -6.80 -14.87 -7.08
C SER A 14 -5.61 -15.65 -7.63
N SER A 15 -5.38 -15.60 -8.94
CA SER A 15 -4.23 -16.26 -9.58
C SER A 15 -2.90 -15.56 -9.24
N ASP A 16 -2.90 -14.24 -9.31
CA ASP A 16 -1.75 -13.34 -9.19
C ASP A 16 -2.17 -11.97 -8.61
N GLY A 17 -1.21 -11.05 -8.49
CA GLY A 17 -1.46 -9.72 -7.92
C GLY A 17 -2.40 -8.83 -8.73
N ALA A 18 -2.39 -8.93 -10.06
CA ALA A 18 -3.28 -8.14 -10.91
C ALA A 18 -4.73 -8.63 -10.77
N ASP A 19 -4.96 -9.95 -10.81
CA ASP A 19 -6.28 -10.55 -10.53
C ASP A 19 -6.80 -10.16 -9.15
N TRP A 20 -5.93 -10.21 -8.13
CA TRP A 20 -6.28 -9.81 -6.76
C TRP A 20 -6.71 -8.35 -6.65
N MET A 21 -5.96 -7.43 -7.26
CA MET A 21 -6.30 -6.00 -7.28
C MET A 21 -7.59 -5.73 -8.05
N ARG A 22 -7.79 -6.40 -9.20
CA ARG A 22 -9.02 -6.29 -9.98
C ARG A 22 -10.24 -6.72 -9.18
N ARG A 23 -10.20 -7.89 -8.53
CA ARG A 23 -11.30 -8.41 -7.69
C ARG A 23 -11.59 -7.52 -6.49
N LEU A 24 -10.56 -6.97 -5.84
CA LEU A 24 -10.73 -6.00 -4.77
C LEU A 24 -11.35 -4.69 -5.29
N GLY A 25 -11.08 -4.32 -6.54
CA GLY A 25 -11.73 -3.20 -7.19
C GLY A 25 -13.21 -3.45 -7.52
N GLU A 26 -13.54 -4.63 -8.01
CA GLU A 26 -14.94 -5.07 -8.21
C GLU A 26 -15.74 -5.08 -6.89
N GLN A 27 -15.07 -5.26 -5.75
CA GLN A 27 -15.65 -5.18 -4.40
C GLN A 27 -15.71 -3.75 -3.82
N GLY A 28 -15.18 -2.74 -4.53
CA GLY A 28 -15.17 -1.34 -4.09
C GLY A 28 -14.08 -0.98 -3.06
N TYR A 29 -13.06 -1.83 -2.86
CA TYR A 29 -11.93 -1.51 -1.99
C TYR A 29 -10.82 -0.73 -2.70
N TYR A 30 -10.69 -0.92 -4.02
CA TYR A 30 -9.83 -0.11 -4.89
C TYR A 30 -10.64 0.49 -6.03
N LEU A 31 -10.71 1.81 -6.09
CA LEU A 31 -11.60 2.47 -7.03
C LEU A 31 -10.94 2.63 -8.39
N ARG A 32 -11.65 2.27 -9.46
CA ARG A 32 -11.19 2.41 -10.85
C ARG A 32 -11.82 3.64 -11.48
N ILE A 33 -11.00 4.60 -11.91
CA ILE A 33 -11.52 5.75 -12.66
C ILE A 33 -12.04 5.28 -14.02
N ASP A 34 -11.22 4.55 -14.78
CA ASP A 34 -11.61 3.90 -16.03
C ASP A 34 -11.72 2.39 -15.80
N GLU A 35 -12.93 1.85 -15.92
CA GLU A 35 -13.21 0.43 -15.73
C GLU A 35 -12.88 -0.41 -16.97
N SER A 36 -12.70 0.22 -18.14
CA SER A 36 -12.47 -0.47 -19.41
C SER A 36 -11.00 -0.83 -19.67
N VAL A 37 -10.08 -0.30 -18.86
CA VAL A 37 -8.63 -0.46 -19.02
C VAL A 37 -8.01 -1.02 -17.76
N GLU A 38 -7.08 -1.97 -17.91
CA GLU A 38 -6.32 -2.52 -16.80
C GLU A 38 -5.25 -1.52 -16.31
N PRO A 39 -5.19 -1.20 -15.01
CA PRO A 39 -4.20 -0.25 -14.50
C PRO A 39 -2.78 -0.83 -14.58
N GLU A 40 -1.85 -0.01 -15.04
CA GLU A 40 -0.42 -0.35 -15.08
C GLU A 40 0.33 0.14 -13.83
N MET A 41 -0.24 1.08 -13.08
CA MET A 41 0.38 1.70 -11.91
C MET A 41 -0.54 1.70 -10.68
N PHE A 42 0.05 1.61 -9.49
CA PHE A 42 -0.66 1.77 -8.22
C PHE A 42 0.22 2.46 -7.16
N HIS A 43 -0.13 3.69 -6.77
CA HIS A 43 0.65 4.52 -5.82
C HIS A 43 -0.13 4.95 -4.56
N TYR A 44 -1.03 4.10 -4.05
CA TYR A 44 -1.75 4.33 -2.78
C TYR A 44 -2.50 5.69 -2.66
N ALA A 45 -3.03 6.19 -3.78
CA ALA A 45 -3.84 7.41 -3.76
C ALA A 45 -5.11 7.19 -2.91
N THR A 46 -5.43 8.17 -2.07
CA THR A 46 -6.69 8.20 -1.32
C THR A 46 -7.68 9.05 -2.09
N ILE A 47 -8.84 8.47 -2.38
CA ILE A 47 -9.92 9.13 -3.11
C ILE A 47 -11.27 8.54 -2.66
N SER A 48 -12.30 9.36 -2.65
CA SER A 48 -13.67 8.95 -2.36
C SER A 48 -14.40 8.47 -3.61
N GLN A 49 -15.48 7.69 -3.42
CA GLN A 49 -16.33 7.27 -4.53
C GLN A 49 -16.92 8.48 -5.29
N GLY A 50 -17.35 9.52 -4.57
CA GLY A 50 -17.90 10.73 -5.19
C GLY A 50 -16.87 11.48 -6.05
N GLU A 51 -15.60 11.53 -5.64
CA GLU A 51 -14.53 12.10 -6.46
C GLU A 51 -14.26 11.25 -7.70
N VAL A 52 -14.29 9.92 -7.60
CA VAL A 52 -14.17 9.02 -8.75
C VAL A 52 -15.35 9.22 -9.73
N ASP A 53 -16.57 9.40 -9.21
CA ASP A 53 -17.75 9.65 -10.04
C ASP A 53 -17.65 10.97 -10.82
N ILE A 54 -16.99 11.99 -10.26
CA ILE A 54 -16.69 13.24 -10.96
C ILE A 54 -15.61 13.00 -12.02
N LEU A 55 -14.52 12.30 -11.69
CA LEU A 55 -13.43 12.01 -12.63
C LEU A 55 -13.90 11.18 -13.83
N ARG A 56 -14.87 10.29 -13.63
CA ARG A 56 -15.51 9.48 -14.70
C ARG A 56 -16.27 10.31 -15.73
N GLN A 57 -16.57 11.57 -15.45
CA GLN A 57 -17.19 12.50 -16.43
C GLN A 57 -16.17 12.99 -17.47
N VAL A 58 -14.87 12.76 -17.25
CA VAL A 58 -13.81 13.09 -18.21
C VAL A 58 -13.73 11.97 -19.25
N GLU A 59 -14.30 12.21 -20.42
CA GLU A 59 -14.33 11.22 -21.53
C GLU A 59 -13.16 11.38 -22.50
N ASP A 60 -12.59 12.58 -22.63
CA ASP A 60 -11.44 12.86 -23.50
C ASP A 60 -10.12 12.44 -22.83
N VAL A 61 -9.83 11.13 -22.90
CA VAL A 61 -8.68 10.51 -22.25
C VAL A 61 -7.61 10.15 -23.28
N ILE A 62 -6.44 10.80 -23.18
CA ILE A 62 -5.30 10.54 -24.05
C ILE A 62 -4.33 9.57 -23.38
N ARG A 63 -4.09 8.40 -24.00
CA ARG A 63 -3.17 7.35 -23.50
C ARG A 63 -1.97 7.16 -24.45
N LYS A 64 -1.07 8.15 -24.50
CA LYS A 64 0.11 8.17 -25.39
C LYS A 64 1.46 8.18 -24.65
N GLY A 65 1.47 7.75 -23.39
CA GLY A 65 2.68 7.74 -22.55
C GLY A 65 3.02 9.12 -22.00
N ARG A 66 4.32 9.37 -21.80
CA ARG A 66 4.83 10.60 -21.16
C ARG A 66 4.77 11.79 -22.11
N VAL A 67 4.16 12.88 -21.66
CA VAL A 67 4.25 14.19 -22.32
C VAL A 67 5.69 14.69 -22.24
N SER A 68 6.30 14.96 -23.39
CA SER A 68 7.69 15.43 -23.51
C SER A 68 7.78 16.96 -23.58
N ALA A 69 6.79 17.61 -24.20
CA ALA A 69 6.71 19.06 -24.30
C ALA A 69 5.26 19.54 -24.50
N LEU A 70 5.03 20.81 -24.16
CA LEU A 70 3.79 21.54 -24.37
C LEU A 70 4.09 22.77 -25.22
N GLU A 71 3.34 22.93 -26.32
CA GLU A 71 3.45 24.08 -27.22
C GLU A 71 2.06 24.67 -27.47
N ALA A 72 2.01 25.90 -27.98
CA ALA A 72 0.74 26.51 -28.37
C ALA A 72 0.08 25.63 -29.45
N GLY A 73 -1.10 25.10 -29.13
CA GLY A 73 -1.90 24.31 -30.05
C GLY A 73 -1.61 22.81 -30.06
N LYS A 74 -0.66 22.30 -29.26
CA LYS A 74 -0.35 20.87 -29.23
C LYS A 74 0.35 20.36 -27.97
N MET A 75 0.07 19.10 -27.66
CA MET A 75 0.77 18.29 -26.66
C MET A 75 1.67 17.29 -27.37
N ILE A 76 2.94 17.21 -26.98
CA ILE A 76 3.96 16.35 -27.62
C ILE A 76 4.29 15.17 -26.71
N PHE A 77 4.37 13.98 -27.28
CA PHE A 77 4.73 12.71 -26.64
C PHE A 77 6.03 12.16 -27.25
N SER A 78 6.54 11.02 -26.76
CA SER A 78 7.67 10.33 -27.41
C SER A 78 7.35 9.92 -28.85
N ASP A 79 6.12 9.46 -29.10
CA ASP A 79 5.70 8.82 -30.35
C ASP A 79 4.51 9.55 -31.01
N GLY A 80 4.50 10.88 -30.95
CA GLY A 80 3.55 11.71 -31.70
C GLY A 80 3.10 12.96 -30.97
N GLU A 81 2.08 13.62 -31.52
CA GLU A 81 1.48 14.82 -30.95
C GLU A 81 -0.05 14.75 -31.00
N VAL A 82 -0.70 15.53 -30.15
CA VAL A 82 -2.15 15.73 -30.13
C VAL A 82 -2.43 17.22 -30.20
N SER A 83 -3.26 17.64 -31.15
CA SER A 83 -3.69 19.03 -31.27
C SER A 83 -4.61 19.40 -30.13
N VAL A 84 -4.40 20.58 -29.55
CA VAL A 84 -5.26 21.19 -28.53
C VAL A 84 -5.54 22.66 -28.90
N PRO A 85 -6.49 23.34 -28.27
CA PRO A 85 -6.61 24.79 -28.43
C PRO A 85 -5.31 25.53 -28.07
N ALA A 86 -5.03 26.65 -28.75
CA ALA A 86 -3.80 27.40 -28.52
C ALA A 86 -3.72 28.00 -27.10
N GLU A 87 -4.87 28.34 -26.51
CA GLU A 87 -5.01 28.94 -25.18
C GLU A 87 -5.42 27.90 -24.11
N THR A 88 -4.79 26.73 -24.13
CA THR A 88 -5.05 25.66 -23.15
C THR A 88 -4.20 25.84 -21.89
N LEU A 89 -4.85 25.78 -20.71
CA LEU A 89 -4.17 25.61 -19.42
C LEU A 89 -3.85 24.13 -19.20
N PHE A 90 -2.58 23.84 -18.92
CA PHE A 90 -2.14 22.50 -18.53
C PHE A 90 -1.86 22.46 -17.03
N ILE A 91 -2.37 21.42 -16.36
CA ILE A 91 -2.11 21.14 -14.96
C ILE A 91 -1.39 19.80 -14.89
N ASP A 92 -0.12 19.81 -14.46
CA ASP A 92 0.64 18.59 -14.21
C ASP A 92 0.28 18.03 -12.83
N CYS A 93 -0.57 17.01 -12.81
CA CYS A 93 -0.95 16.28 -11.60
C CYS A 93 -0.07 15.04 -11.36
N THR A 94 1.05 14.87 -12.07
CA THR A 94 1.95 13.74 -11.85
C THR A 94 2.76 13.94 -10.58
N ALA A 95 2.99 12.86 -9.84
CA ALA A 95 3.82 12.85 -8.64
C ALA A 95 4.73 11.63 -8.66
N SER A 96 6.03 11.86 -8.49
CA SER A 96 7.00 10.80 -8.18
C SER A 96 7.24 10.83 -6.67
N ALA A 97 6.52 9.97 -5.95
CA ALA A 97 6.48 10.04 -4.48
C ALA A 97 7.81 9.65 -3.83
N VAL A 98 8.52 8.64 -4.36
CA VAL A 98 9.77 8.13 -3.79
C VAL A 98 10.77 7.82 -4.91
N PRO A 99 12.04 8.27 -4.82
CA PRO A 99 13.06 7.94 -5.80
C PRO A 99 13.33 6.43 -5.87
N PHE A 100 13.39 5.88 -7.08
CA PHE A 100 13.64 4.44 -7.29
C PHE A 100 15.01 4.01 -6.78
N GLU A 101 15.99 4.93 -6.73
CA GLU A 101 17.34 4.70 -6.23
C GLU A 101 17.34 4.32 -4.74
N ALA A 102 16.31 4.71 -3.98
CA ALA A 102 16.15 4.30 -2.58
C ALA A 102 16.07 2.75 -2.45
N ARG A 103 15.60 2.04 -3.48
CA ARG A 103 15.56 0.57 -3.51
C ARG A 103 16.96 -0.06 -3.44
N GLN A 104 17.99 0.64 -3.91
CA GLN A 104 19.38 0.14 -3.91
C GLN A 104 19.97 0.03 -2.50
N ARG A 105 19.36 0.68 -1.50
CA ARG A 105 19.78 0.59 -0.10
C ARG A 105 18.95 -0.41 0.71
N SER A 106 18.09 -1.19 0.05
CA SER A 106 17.26 -2.21 0.69
C SER A 106 18.09 -3.25 1.45
N GLY A 107 17.48 -3.85 2.47
CA GLY A 107 18.14 -4.79 3.37
C GLY A 107 17.71 -4.57 4.82
N PRO A 108 18.43 -5.13 5.80
CA PRO A 108 18.13 -4.93 7.22
C PRO A 108 17.97 -3.45 7.55
N LEU A 109 16.95 -3.14 8.36
CA LEU A 109 16.63 -1.77 8.76
C LEU A 109 17.64 -1.26 9.79
N PHE A 110 17.98 -2.10 10.76
CA PHE A 110 18.95 -1.81 11.82
C PHE A 110 20.30 -2.45 11.47
N ARG A 111 21.37 -1.65 11.50
CA ARG A 111 22.73 -2.00 11.06
C ARG A 111 23.78 -1.40 12.00
N ALA A 112 23.75 -1.80 13.27
CA ALA A 112 24.56 -1.29 14.36
C ALA A 112 24.46 0.24 14.53
N ASP A 113 25.36 1.00 13.92
CA ASP A 113 25.42 2.46 14.00
C ASP A 113 24.54 3.17 12.95
N GLU A 114 23.88 2.42 12.07
CA GLU A 114 22.99 2.96 11.04
C GLU A 114 21.56 2.40 11.13
N ILE A 115 20.57 3.28 10.97
CA ILE A 115 19.18 2.91 10.69
C ILE A 115 18.83 3.32 9.26
N VAL A 116 18.54 2.34 8.40
CA VAL A 116 18.08 2.57 7.03
C VAL A 116 16.55 2.63 7.01
N LEU A 117 16.03 3.85 7.03
CA LEU A 117 14.59 4.11 7.04
C LEU A 117 13.90 3.52 5.80
N GLN A 118 13.05 2.54 6.03
CA GLN A 118 12.23 1.86 5.02
C GLN A 118 10.82 1.68 5.60
N PRO A 119 9.79 1.56 4.74
CA PRO A 119 8.44 1.29 5.23
C PRO A 119 8.39 -0.06 5.95
N LEU A 120 7.79 -0.08 7.14
CA LEU A 120 7.45 -1.31 7.86
C LEU A 120 5.97 -1.67 7.65
N HIS A 121 5.16 -0.66 7.33
CA HIS A 121 3.75 -0.78 7.07
C HIS A 121 3.32 0.28 6.05
N VAL A 122 2.87 -0.17 4.90
CA VAL A 122 2.42 0.71 3.81
C VAL A 122 0.93 1.09 3.96
N PRO A 123 0.50 2.24 3.42
CA PRO A 123 1.32 3.34 2.86
C PRO A 123 1.84 4.33 3.90
N VAL A 124 1.54 4.13 5.20
CA VAL A 124 1.72 5.17 6.23
C VAL A 124 3.19 5.25 6.67
N VAL A 125 4.00 6.02 5.94
CA VAL A 125 5.44 6.18 6.21
C VAL A 125 5.75 6.79 7.59
N THR A 126 4.89 7.68 8.09
CA THR A 126 5.02 8.26 9.43
C THR A 126 4.81 7.22 10.53
N PHE A 127 3.88 6.29 10.33
CA PHE A 127 3.68 5.16 11.23
C PHE A 127 4.87 4.20 11.20
N SER A 128 5.41 3.93 10.01
CA SER A 128 6.64 3.13 9.87
C SER A 128 7.80 3.76 10.64
N ALA A 129 8.04 5.07 10.51
CA ALA A 129 9.09 5.78 11.25
C ALA A 129 8.87 5.73 12.78
N ALA A 130 7.62 5.86 13.24
CA ALA A 130 7.30 5.74 14.67
C ALA A 130 7.57 4.33 15.19
N MET A 131 7.25 3.30 14.41
CA MET A 131 7.56 1.91 14.76
C MET A 131 9.07 1.65 14.77
N THR A 132 9.81 2.16 13.78
CA THR A 132 11.27 2.09 13.76
C THR A 132 11.87 2.70 15.03
N ALA A 133 11.46 3.92 15.39
CA ALA A 133 11.97 4.59 16.59
C ALA A 133 11.57 3.86 17.89
N TYR A 134 10.35 3.33 17.95
CA TYR A 134 9.92 2.53 19.10
C TYR A 134 10.77 1.27 19.26
N ILE A 135 10.98 0.53 18.16
CA ILE A 135 11.74 -0.71 18.16
C ILE A 135 13.21 -0.44 18.53
N GLU A 136 13.81 0.62 17.98
CA GLU A 136 15.17 1.02 18.35
C GLU A 136 15.32 1.28 19.85
N ALA A 137 14.35 1.98 20.45
CA ALA A 137 14.45 2.42 21.84
C ALA A 137 14.14 1.33 22.88
N HIS A 138 13.57 0.18 22.48
CA HIS A 138 13.05 -0.83 23.41
C HIS A 138 13.61 -2.24 23.19
N PHE A 139 14.40 -2.46 22.15
CA PHE A 139 15.05 -3.74 21.86
C PHE A 139 16.54 -3.47 21.64
N ASP A 140 17.41 -4.32 22.19
CA ASP A 140 18.86 -4.07 22.15
C ASP A 140 19.52 -4.68 20.90
N ASP A 141 19.13 -5.91 20.53
CA ASP A 141 19.77 -6.68 19.46
C ASP A 141 19.13 -6.41 18.09
N ASP A 142 19.97 -6.08 17.10
CA ASP A 142 19.49 -5.76 15.76
C ASP A 142 18.89 -6.95 15.02
N ASN A 143 19.27 -8.20 15.32
CA ASN A 143 18.59 -9.35 14.72
C ASN A 143 17.16 -9.44 15.24
N ASP A 144 16.97 -9.30 16.55
CA ASP A 144 15.63 -9.27 17.16
C ASP A 144 14.78 -8.13 16.63
N LYS A 145 15.36 -6.93 16.47
CA LYS A 145 14.67 -5.79 15.85
C LYS A 145 14.25 -6.10 14.41
N ASN A 146 15.16 -6.61 13.59
CA ASN A 146 14.91 -6.89 12.18
C ASN A 146 13.91 -8.04 11.97
N LEU A 147 13.81 -9.00 12.92
CA LEU A 147 12.78 -10.05 12.90
C LEU A 147 11.34 -9.50 13.01
N ILE A 148 11.16 -8.35 13.64
CA ILE A 148 9.86 -7.68 13.80
C ILE A 148 9.72 -6.40 12.97
N ALA A 149 10.75 -6.05 12.19
CA ALA A 149 10.82 -4.83 11.39
C ALA A 149 11.27 -5.14 9.96
N SER A 150 10.63 -6.13 9.33
CA SER A 150 10.94 -6.47 7.95
C SER A 150 10.52 -5.33 7.01
N PRO A 151 11.41 -4.80 6.15
CA PRO A 151 11.06 -3.71 5.25
C PRO A 151 10.09 -4.19 4.15
N GLY A 152 8.97 -3.49 4.01
CA GLY A 152 8.02 -3.66 2.92
C GLY A 152 8.30 -2.64 1.82
N PRO A 153 8.43 -3.04 0.55
CA PRO A 153 8.73 -2.08 -0.52
C PRO A 153 7.51 -1.20 -0.83
N LEU A 154 7.79 -0.01 -1.36
CA LEU A 154 6.80 0.76 -2.12
C LEU A 154 6.81 0.24 -3.57
N THR A 155 5.82 -0.60 -3.85
CA THR A 155 5.58 -1.19 -5.17
C THR A 155 4.87 -0.18 -6.08
N ASP A 156 5.02 -0.35 -7.40
CA ASP A 156 4.55 0.58 -8.42
C ASP A 156 3.44 0.02 -9.30
N THR A 157 3.22 -1.30 -9.31
CA THR A 157 2.22 -1.95 -10.17
C THR A 157 1.22 -2.79 -9.38
N PRO A 158 -0.01 -3.00 -9.90
CA PRO A 158 -0.96 -3.93 -9.28
C PRO A 158 -0.40 -5.34 -9.06
N ALA A 159 0.44 -5.82 -9.99
CA ALA A 159 1.05 -7.15 -9.91
C ALA A 159 2.03 -7.30 -8.74
N THR A 160 2.74 -6.23 -8.36
CA THR A 160 3.76 -6.26 -7.30
C THR A 160 3.18 -5.91 -5.92
N PHE A 161 2.01 -5.26 -5.89
CA PHE A 161 1.34 -4.80 -4.68
C PHE A 161 1.12 -5.85 -3.55
N PRO A 162 0.78 -7.13 -3.84
CA PRO A 162 0.66 -8.14 -2.79
C PRO A 162 1.92 -8.30 -1.94
N TYR A 163 3.10 -8.01 -2.48
CA TYR A 163 4.36 -8.09 -1.74
C TYR A 163 4.35 -7.12 -0.54
N ALA A 164 4.02 -5.86 -0.77
CA ALA A 164 3.99 -4.84 0.27
C ALA A 164 2.93 -5.14 1.36
N GLN A 165 1.78 -5.68 0.94
CA GLN A 165 0.69 -6.04 1.85
C GLN A 165 1.03 -7.28 2.69
N MET A 166 1.68 -8.29 2.10
CA MET A 166 2.19 -9.47 2.82
C MET A 166 3.14 -9.04 3.95
N ILE A 167 4.14 -8.19 3.66
CA ILE A 167 5.08 -7.72 4.68
C ILE A 167 4.36 -6.91 5.78
N SER A 168 3.45 -6.01 5.41
CA SER A 168 2.68 -5.24 6.39
C SER A 168 1.87 -6.14 7.33
N MET A 169 1.26 -7.22 6.81
CA MET A 169 0.53 -8.19 7.63
C MET A 169 1.46 -9.04 8.51
N MET A 170 2.62 -9.46 8.00
CA MET A 170 3.61 -10.21 8.77
C MET A 170 4.16 -9.39 9.94
N ASN A 171 4.52 -8.13 9.71
CA ASN A 171 4.98 -7.23 10.76
C ASN A 171 3.89 -6.99 11.81
N ARG A 172 2.64 -6.72 11.39
CA ARG A 172 1.50 -6.61 12.31
C ARG A 172 1.30 -7.89 13.13
N GLY A 173 1.46 -9.05 12.51
CA GLY A 173 1.42 -10.34 13.19
C GLY A 173 2.50 -10.45 14.27
N ALA A 174 3.75 -10.13 13.94
CA ALA A 174 4.87 -10.15 14.88
C ALA A 174 4.65 -9.18 16.05
N TRP A 175 4.17 -7.96 15.78
CA TRP A 175 3.84 -6.97 16.80
C TRP A 175 2.70 -7.43 17.72
N SER A 176 1.71 -8.15 17.19
CA SER A 176 0.58 -8.65 17.99
C SER A 176 1.00 -9.62 19.11
N GLN A 177 2.16 -10.27 18.96
CA GLN A 177 2.72 -11.20 19.95
C GLN A 177 3.52 -10.50 21.07
N LYS A 178 3.65 -9.16 21.01
CA LYS A 178 4.45 -8.34 21.93
C LYS A 178 3.57 -7.34 22.67
N PRO A 179 3.15 -7.63 23.91
CA PRO A 179 2.25 -6.76 24.68
C PRO A 179 2.73 -5.31 24.81
N GLU A 180 4.04 -5.10 24.92
CA GLU A 180 4.67 -3.78 24.98
C GLU A 180 4.43 -2.97 23.70
N ILE A 181 4.55 -3.60 22.52
CA ILE A 181 4.25 -2.95 21.25
C ILE A 181 2.75 -2.65 21.15
N MET A 182 1.90 -3.59 21.53
CA MET A 182 0.44 -3.40 21.50
C MET A 182 -0.01 -2.25 22.42
N ALA A 183 0.62 -2.08 23.58
CA ALA A 183 0.38 -0.96 24.48
C ALA A 183 0.78 0.39 23.85
N PHE A 184 1.87 0.42 23.08
CA PHE A 184 2.26 1.61 22.30
C PHE A 184 1.28 1.91 21.16
N LEU A 185 0.89 0.88 20.40
CA LEU A 185 -0.06 1.02 19.28
C LEU A 185 -1.43 1.51 19.74
N ALA A 186 -1.92 1.02 20.89
CA ALA A 186 -3.21 1.42 21.46
C ALA A 186 -3.32 2.93 21.75
N ARG A 187 -2.19 3.64 21.89
CA ARG A 187 -2.14 5.09 22.14
C ARG A 187 -1.51 5.89 21.00
N SER A 188 -1.05 5.23 19.93
CA SER A 188 -0.36 5.89 18.83
C SER A 188 -1.36 6.46 17.83
N ARG A 189 -1.44 7.78 17.71
CA ARG A 189 -2.29 8.45 16.71
C ARG A 189 -1.90 8.14 15.26
N LEU A 190 -0.69 7.61 15.05
CA LEU A 190 -0.18 7.22 13.74
C LEU A 190 -0.63 5.80 13.35
N ASP A 191 -1.14 5.02 14.31
CA ASP A 191 -1.80 3.76 14.03
C ASP A 191 -3.31 4.00 13.80
N ASN A 192 -3.78 3.73 12.59
CA ASN A 192 -5.20 3.84 12.24
C ASN A 192 -6.09 2.82 12.98
N GLY A 193 -5.52 1.72 13.48
CA GLY A 193 -6.28 0.62 14.11
C GLY A 193 -6.25 0.64 15.65
N GLY A 194 -5.06 0.74 16.24
CA GLY A 194 -4.82 0.56 17.68
C GLY A 194 -5.75 1.38 18.59
N PRO A 195 -5.78 2.73 18.48
CA PRO A 195 -6.62 3.57 19.32
C PRO A 195 -8.12 3.30 19.18
N VAL A 196 -8.58 2.99 17.96
CA VAL A 196 -9.99 2.66 17.70
C VAL A 196 -10.36 1.36 18.40
N VAL A 197 -9.54 0.31 18.28
CA VAL A 197 -9.78 -0.97 18.96
C VAL A 197 -9.77 -0.79 20.47
N ALA A 198 -8.81 -0.03 21.01
CA ALA A 198 -8.73 0.25 22.44
C ALA A 198 -10.00 0.95 22.99
N SER A 199 -10.52 1.94 22.27
CA SER A 199 -11.79 2.61 22.62
C SER A 199 -12.96 1.63 22.63
N LEU A 200 -13.10 0.83 21.56
CA LEU A 200 -14.18 -0.15 21.43
C LEU A 200 -14.13 -1.23 22.53
N MET A 201 -12.93 -1.64 22.95
CA MET A 201 -12.73 -2.56 24.08
C MET A 201 -13.18 -1.95 25.41
N ALA A 202 -12.80 -0.69 25.67
CA ALA A 202 -13.21 0.02 26.88
C ALA A 202 -14.75 0.19 26.96
N GLU A 203 -15.40 0.35 25.81
CA GLU A 203 -16.85 0.49 25.69
C GLU A 203 -17.62 -0.86 25.66
N GLY A 204 -16.93 -2.00 25.59
CA GLY A 204 -17.57 -3.31 25.41
C GLY A 204 -18.39 -3.40 24.11
N SER A 205 -17.94 -2.73 23.05
CA SER A 205 -18.74 -2.51 21.85
C SER A 205 -18.99 -3.80 21.06
N PRO A 206 -20.22 -4.06 20.56
CA PRO A 206 -20.49 -5.19 19.67
C PRO A 206 -19.71 -5.13 18.36
N LYS A 207 -19.16 -3.97 17.98
CA LYS A 207 -18.31 -3.80 16.80
C LYS A 207 -17.00 -4.60 16.90
N LEU A 208 -16.62 -5.08 18.09
CA LEU A 208 -15.45 -5.95 18.28
C LEU A 208 -15.60 -7.31 17.59
N ALA A 209 -16.83 -7.73 17.23
CA ALA A 209 -17.06 -8.98 16.50
C ALA A 209 -16.26 -9.08 15.19
N VAL A 210 -15.95 -7.94 14.55
CA VAL A 210 -15.12 -7.90 13.33
C VAL A 210 -13.68 -8.39 13.56
N LEU A 211 -13.18 -8.34 14.81
CA LEU A 211 -11.85 -8.84 15.16
C LEU A 211 -11.80 -10.37 15.09
N GLU A 212 -12.89 -11.03 15.48
CA GLU A 212 -13.01 -12.48 15.34
C GLU A 212 -13.04 -12.88 13.87
N GLU A 213 -13.87 -12.19 13.08
CA GLU A 213 -13.95 -12.43 11.63
C GLU A 213 -12.58 -12.21 10.94
N PHE A 214 -11.84 -11.19 11.36
CA PHE A 214 -10.48 -10.97 10.89
C PHE A 214 -9.54 -12.10 11.31
N ARG A 215 -9.61 -12.58 12.55
CA ARG A 215 -8.78 -13.70 13.03
C ARG A 215 -9.06 -14.97 12.22
N GLU A 216 -10.32 -15.31 12.00
CA GLU A 216 -10.73 -16.47 11.20
C GLU A 216 -10.23 -16.35 9.75
N ALA A 217 -10.42 -15.18 9.13
CA ALA A 217 -9.93 -14.92 7.78
C ALA A 217 -8.40 -15.01 7.69
N ALA A 218 -7.69 -14.47 8.68
CA ALA A 218 -6.22 -14.53 8.73
C ALA A 218 -5.73 -15.96 8.91
N GLN A 219 -6.32 -16.72 9.84
CA GLN A 219 -5.95 -18.11 10.07
C GLN A 219 -6.14 -18.96 8.80
N LYS A 220 -7.22 -18.71 8.06
CA LYS A 220 -7.55 -19.49 6.87
C LYS A 220 -6.76 -19.07 5.62
N HIS A 221 -6.60 -17.77 5.40
CA HIS A 221 -6.18 -17.21 4.10
C HIS A 221 -4.83 -16.49 4.11
N MET A 222 -4.13 -16.43 5.25
CA MET A 222 -2.76 -15.93 5.26
C MET A 222 -1.82 -16.70 4.32
N PRO A 223 -1.89 -18.05 4.20
CA PRO A 223 -1.08 -18.77 3.23
C PRO A 223 -1.32 -18.32 1.77
N ASP A 224 -2.57 -17.97 1.43
CA ASP A 224 -2.93 -17.49 0.10
C ASP A 224 -2.31 -16.11 -0.17
N LEU A 225 -2.37 -15.20 0.80
CA LEU A 225 -1.72 -13.89 0.70
C LEU A 225 -0.20 -14.02 0.61
N ILE A 226 0.41 -14.93 1.36
CA ILE A 226 1.85 -15.20 1.29
C ILE A 226 2.22 -15.72 -0.10
N ARG A 227 1.45 -16.65 -0.67
CA ARG A 227 1.67 -17.15 -2.04
C ARG A 227 1.70 -16.00 -3.06
N LEU A 228 0.68 -15.13 -3.04
CA LEU A 228 0.63 -13.97 -3.92
C LEU A 228 1.77 -12.99 -3.65
N GLY A 229 2.08 -12.73 -2.39
CA GLY A 229 3.17 -11.84 -1.98
C GLY A 229 4.53 -12.31 -2.45
N MET A 230 4.79 -13.62 -2.43
CA MET A 230 6.04 -14.21 -2.92
C MET A 230 6.14 -14.17 -4.45
N GLN A 231 5.04 -14.39 -5.17
CA GLN A 231 4.99 -14.19 -6.63
C GLN A 231 5.26 -12.72 -7.00
N ALA A 232 4.58 -11.81 -6.32
CA ALA A 232 4.72 -10.37 -6.48
C ALA A 232 6.15 -9.89 -6.15
N LYS A 233 6.77 -10.47 -5.12
CA LYS A 233 8.17 -10.22 -4.74
C LYS A 233 9.12 -10.59 -5.88
N ALA A 234 8.96 -11.78 -6.46
CA ALA A 234 9.80 -12.22 -7.57
C ALA A 234 9.70 -11.29 -8.79
N ILE A 235 8.51 -10.75 -9.07
CA ILE A 235 8.30 -9.75 -10.14
C ILE A 235 9.01 -8.44 -9.77
N HIS A 236 8.84 -7.96 -8.54
CA HIS A 236 9.41 -6.69 -8.08
C HIS A 236 10.94 -6.68 -8.07
N GLU A 237 11.56 -7.80 -7.66
CA GLU A 237 13.02 -7.93 -7.58
C GLU A 237 13.68 -8.25 -8.92
N ALA A 238 12.91 -8.62 -9.96
CA ALA A 238 13.42 -8.89 -11.29
C ALA A 238 13.54 -7.64 -12.19
N GLY A 239 12.93 -6.52 -11.78
CA GLY A 239 12.99 -5.21 -12.45
C GLY A 239 13.75 -4.17 -11.64
#